data_AF-A0A4Q2XLU6-F1
#
_entry.id   AF-A0A4Q2XLU6-F1
#
_cell.length_a   1.000
_cell.length_b   1.000
_cell.length_c   1.000
_cell.angle_alpha   90.00
_cell.angle_beta   90.00
_cell.angle_gamma   90.00
#
_symmetry.space_group_name_H-M   'P 1'
#
loop_
_entity.id
_entity.type
_entity.pdbx_description
1 polymer ?
#
loop_
_entity_poly.entity_id
_entity_poly.type
_entity_poly.pdbx_seq_one_letter_code
_entity_poly.pdbx_strand_id
1 'polypeptide(L)' 'MLKSLRTIPFLAALIATAYAEAPIKADVCVYGATPAGINAAIAAKQEGASVILIEPSRWVGG' A
#
# COMPACT_ATOMS: atom_id res chain seq x y z
N MET A 1 40.32 5.48 -12.45
CA MET A 1 39.02 6.16 -12.58
C MET A 1 37.79 5.22 -12.52
N LEU A 2 37.93 3.92 -12.23
CA LEU A 2 36.82 2.94 -12.18
C LEU A 2 36.19 2.69 -10.78
N LYS A 3 36.75 3.27 -9.71
CA LYS A 3 36.29 3.02 -8.32
C LYS A 3 34.91 3.64 -8.03
N SER A 4 34.59 4.76 -8.68
CA SER A 4 33.31 5.47 -8.52
C SER A 4 32.11 4.73 -9.11
N LEU A 5 32.31 3.77 -10.01
CA LEU A 5 31.21 3.10 -10.71
C LEU A 5 30.55 2.00 -9.85
N ARG A 6 31.28 1.46 -8.85
CA ARG A 6 30.75 0.44 -7.91
C ARG A 6 30.00 1.06 -6.72
N THR A 7 30.22 2.33 -6.41
CA THR A 7 29.64 3.01 -5.23
C THR A 7 28.26 3.61 -5.50
N ILE A 8 27.94 3.92 -6.76
CA ILE A 8 26.64 4.49 -7.17
C ILE A 8 25.44 3.59 -6.81
N PRO A 9 25.41 2.28 -7.12
CA PRO A 9 24.26 1.44 -6.78
C PRO A 9 24.09 1.28 -5.25
N PHE A 10 25.20 1.30 -4.50
CA PHE A 10 25.19 1.21 -3.05
C PHE A 10 24.57 2.46 -2.41
N LEU A 11 24.93 3.65 -2.92
CA LEU A 11 24.34 4.91 -2.48
C LEU A 11 22.87 5.02 -2.89
N ALA A 12 22.50 4.58 -4.10
CA ALA A 12 21.11 4.55 -4.54
C ALA A 12 20.23 3.63 -3.68
N ALA A 13 20.72 2.46 -3.29
CA ALA A 13 20.01 1.54 -2.40
C ALA A 13 19.83 2.14 -0.99
N LEU A 14 20.84 2.85 -0.48
CA LEU A 14 20.77 3.52 0.83
C LEU A 14 19.79 4.70 0.84
N ILE A 15 19.69 5.41 -0.28
CA ILE A 15 18.70 6.47 -0.47
C ILE A 15 17.30 5.84 -0.56
N ALA A 16 17.11 4.77 -1.33
CA ALA A 16 15.81 4.10 -1.48
C ALA A 16 15.24 3.60 -0.13
N THR A 17 16.08 3.09 0.77
CA THR A 17 15.65 2.69 2.12
C THR A 17 15.28 3.87 3.01
N ALA A 18 15.91 5.03 2.84
CA ALA A 18 15.60 6.24 3.60
C ALA A 18 14.27 6.89 3.19
N TYR A 19 13.81 6.67 1.95
CA TYR A 19 12.55 7.20 1.40
C TYR A 19 11.40 6.21 1.41
N ALA A 20 11.55 5.05 2.05
CA ALA A 20 10.45 4.09 2.17
C ALA A 20 9.33 4.68 3.05
N GLU A 21 8.16 4.91 2.45
CA GLU A 21 6.99 5.36 3.20
C GLU A 21 6.51 4.25 4.15
N ALA A 22 6.07 4.64 5.35
CA ALA A 22 5.58 3.68 6.32
C ALA A 22 4.38 2.93 5.74
N PRO A 23 4.30 1.59 5.90
CA PRO A 23 3.15 0.84 5.41
C PRO A 23 1.89 1.34 6.11
N ILE A 24 0.84 1.57 5.32
CA ILE A 24 -0.47 1.93 5.87
C ILE A 24 -0.97 0.74 6.71
N LYS A 25 -1.21 0.98 8.00
CA LYS A 25 -1.70 -0.04 8.93
C LYS A 25 -3.21 0.05 9.06
N ALA A 26 -3.86 -1.10 8.99
CA ALA A 26 -5.28 -1.27 9.28
C ALA A 26 -5.51 -2.67 9.82
N ASP A 27 -6.59 -2.85 10.59
CA ASP A 27 -7.03 -4.15 11.09
C ASP A 27 -7.58 -5.02 9.94
N VAL A 28 -8.21 -4.38 8.94
CA VAL A 28 -8.78 -5.05 7.76
C VAL A 28 -8.35 -4.33 6.47
N CYS A 29 -7.85 -5.10 5.50
CA CYS A 29 -7.58 -4.64 4.13
C CYS A 29 -8.51 -5.38 3.16
N VAL A 30 -9.42 -4.66 2.52
CA VAL A 30 -10.32 -5.18 1.49
C VAL A 30 -9.76 -4.82 0.11
N TYR A 31 -9.54 -5.82 -0.73
CA TYR A 31 -9.08 -5.64 -2.10
C TYR A 31 -10.22 -5.95 -3.09
N GLY A 32 -10.63 -4.94 -3.85
CA GLY A 32 -11.78 -4.95 -4.76
C GLY A 32 -12.98 -4.19 -4.18
N ALA A 33 -13.32 -3.05 -4.76
CA ALA A 33 -14.47 -2.23 -4.40
C ALA A 33 -15.73 -2.62 -5.17
N THR A 34 -16.02 -3.92 -5.27
CA THR A 34 -17.33 -4.42 -5.70
C THR A 34 -18.37 -4.16 -4.59
N PRO A 35 -19.69 -4.35 -4.83
CA PRO A 35 -20.69 -4.15 -3.80
C PRO A 35 -20.46 -5.06 -2.58
N ALA A 36 -19.97 -6.28 -2.80
CA ALA A 36 -19.59 -7.19 -1.73
C ALA A 36 -18.38 -6.68 -0.93
N GLY A 37 -17.34 -6.20 -1.61
CA GLY A 37 -16.15 -5.64 -0.95
C GLY A 37 -16.46 -4.36 -0.16
N ILE A 38 -17.25 -3.46 -0.74
CA ILE A 38 -17.70 -2.24 -0.07
C ILE A 38 -18.51 -2.58 1.19
N ASN A 39 -19.48 -3.50 1.10
CA ASN A 39 -20.25 -3.90 2.27
C ASN A 39 -19.39 -4.60 3.34
N ALA A 40 -18.41 -5.41 2.95
CA ALA A 40 -17.47 -6.02 3.89
C ALA A 40 -16.63 -4.94 4.62
N ALA A 41 -16.15 -3.92 3.90
CA ALA A 41 -15.41 -2.81 4.49
C ALA A 41 -16.28 -1.98 5.46
N ILE A 42 -17.54 -1.70 5.08
CA ILE A 42 -18.50 -0.99 5.93
C ILE A 42 -18.79 -1.78 7.20
N ALA A 43 -19.08 -3.08 7.09
CA ALA A 43 -19.36 -3.94 8.23
C ALA A 43 -18.17 -3.97 9.20
N ALA A 44 -16.94 -4.20 8.71
CA ALA A 44 -15.75 -4.17 9.55
C ALA A 44 -15.57 -2.81 10.26
N LYS A 45 -15.82 -1.71 9.56
CA LYS A 45 -15.74 -0.37 10.15
C LYS A 45 -16.80 -0.12 11.22
N GLN A 46 -18.02 -0.64 11.03
CA GLN A 46 -19.11 -0.55 12.01
C GLN A 46 -18.79 -1.32 13.30
N GLU A 47 -18.03 -2.41 13.20
CA GLU A 47 -17.48 -3.16 14.35
C GLU A 47 -16.22 -2.52 14.98
N GLY A 48 -15.86 -1.30 14.55
CA GLY A 48 -14.77 -0.52 15.14
C GLY A 48 -13.39 -0.78 14.57
N ALA A 49 -13.24 -1.65 13.55
CA ALA A 49 -11.97 -1.90 12.90
C ALA A 49 -11.48 -0.66 12.12
N SER A 50 -10.16 -0.47 12.08
CA SER A 50 -9.52 0.36 11.05
C SER A 50 -9.50 -0.42 9.73
N VAL A 51 -9.95 0.21 8.64
CA VAL A 51 -10.16 -0.47 7.35
C VAL A 51 -9.51 0.32 6.22
N ILE A 52 -8.86 -0.38 5.30
CA ILE A 52 -8.45 0.13 3.98
C ILE A 52 -9.24 -0.63 2.91
N LEU A 53 -9.85 0.08 1.98
CA LEU A 53 -10.48 -0.47 0.78
C LEU A 53 -9.66 -0.05 -0.45
N ILE A 54 -9.19 -1.02 -1.22
CA ILE A 54 -8.37 -0.81 -2.42
C ILE A 54 -9.17 -1.24 -3.64
N GLU A 55 -9.26 -0.38 -4.65
CA GLU A 55 -9.78 -0.71 -5.98
C GLU A 55 -8.65 -0.56 -7.01
N PRO A 56 -8.15 -1.66 -7.60
CA PRO A 56 -7.04 -1.58 -8.54
C PRO A 56 -7.45 -1.05 -9.92
N SER A 57 -8.74 -1.11 -10.27
CA SER A 57 -9.25 -0.57 -11.52
C SER A 57 -9.62 0.91 -11.39
N ARG A 58 -10.14 1.47 -12.48
CA ARG A 58 -10.61 2.86 -12.53
C ARG A 58 -11.95 3.06 -11.81
N TRP A 59 -12.75 2.00 -11.64
CA TRP A 59 -14.15 2.11 -11.26
C TRP A 59 -14.46 1.29 -10.03
N VAL A 60 -15.33 1.83 -9.17
CA VAL A 60 -15.94 1.10 -8.05
C VAL A 60 -17.28 0.52 -8.49
N GLY A 61 -17.75 -0.50 -7.77
CA GLY A 61 -19.01 -1.20 -8.06
C GLY A 61 -18.85 -2.52 -8.81
N GLY A 62 -17.61 -2.89 -9.18
CA GLY A 62 -17.30 -4.06 -10.00
C GLY A 62 -17.31 -3.75 -11.50
#